data_AF-A0A9W7I0S7-F1
#
_entry.id   AF-A0A9W7I0S7-F1
#
_cell.length_a   1.000
_cell.length_b   1.000
_cell.length_c   1.000
_cell.angle_alpha   90.00
_cell.angle_beta   90.00
_cell.angle_gamma   90.00
#
_symmetry.space_group_name_H-M   'P 1'
#
loop_
_entity.id
_entity.type
_entity.pdbx_description
1 polymer ?
#
loop_
_entity_poly.entity_id
_entity_poly.type
_entity_poly.pdbx_seq_one_letter_code
_entity_poly.pdbx_strand_id
1 'polypeptide(L)'
;MNEMFQCKEELIGEGFNGGLPRVFVGGKYVGGAEEIRRMHEEGELEKAVQGCETADGGACEACGDIRFVPCQTCSGSCKVYYEQEDGNEGDCGFRRCPDCNENGLIRCPICCY
;
A
#
# COMPACT_ATOMS: atom_id res chain seq x y z
N MET A 1 -25.15 8.78 -8.07
CA MET A 1 -25.38 9.48 -6.79
C MET A 1 -25.96 8.56 -5.72
N ASN A 2 -26.97 7.73 -6.03
CA ASN A 2 -27.57 6.80 -5.05
C ASN A 2 -26.62 5.68 -4.58
N GLU A 3 -25.87 5.05 -5.48
CA GLU A 3 -24.95 3.95 -5.14
C GLU A 3 -23.78 4.39 -4.24
N MET A 4 -23.25 5.61 -4.47
CA MET A 4 -22.15 6.18 -3.69
C MET A 4 -22.58 6.51 -2.25
N PHE A 5 -23.85 6.89 -2.05
CA PHE A 5 -24.42 7.15 -0.72
C PHE A 5 -24.64 5.84 0.06
N GLN A 6 -25.06 4.78 -0.63
CA GLN A 6 -25.27 3.46 -0.03
C GLN A 6 -23.97 2.83 0.48
N CYS A 7 -22.87 2.95 -0.28
CA CYS A 7 -21.54 2.53 0.18
C CYS A 7 -21.09 3.26 1.47
N LYS A 8 -21.45 4.54 1.63
CA LYS A 8 -21.04 5.34 2.79
C LYS A 8 -21.77 4.91 4.07
N GLU A 9 -23.08 4.67 3.98
CA GLU A 9 -23.89 4.16 5.10
C GLU A 9 -23.44 2.75 5.49
N GLU A 10 -23.14 1.90 4.51
CA GLU A 10 -22.62 0.56 4.79
C GLU A 10 -21.27 0.60 5.51
N LEU A 11 -20.39 1.57 5.21
CA LEU A 11 -19.09 1.76 5.85
C LEU A 11 -19.16 2.38 7.27
N ILE A 12 -20.17 3.21 7.57
CA ILE A 12 -20.19 4.11 8.76
C ILE A 12 -21.42 3.90 9.68
N GLY A 13 -22.42 3.11 9.29
CA GLY A 13 -23.68 2.96 10.03
C GLY A 13 -23.55 2.37 11.45
N GLU A 14 -24.43 2.83 12.35
CA GLU A 14 -24.53 2.50 13.78
C GLU A 14 -24.96 1.03 14.05
N GLY A 15 -24.18 0.07 13.56
CA GLY A 15 -24.35 -1.37 13.77
C GLY A 15 -23.05 -2.14 13.56
N PHE A 16 -21.91 -1.46 13.70
CA PHE A 16 -20.59 -1.95 13.31
C PHE A 16 -20.08 -3.04 14.24
N ASN A 17 -19.98 -4.28 13.74
CA ASN A 17 -19.35 -5.41 14.42
C ASN A 17 -18.49 -6.27 13.46
N GLY A 18 -17.99 -5.70 12.35
CA GLY A 18 -17.22 -6.42 11.33
C GLY A 18 -15.90 -5.73 10.99
N GLY A 19 -14.81 -6.49 10.88
CA GLY A 19 -13.47 -5.96 10.58
C GLY A 19 -13.26 -5.54 9.11
N LEU A 20 -12.20 -4.77 8.87
CA LEU A 20 -11.68 -4.52 7.51
C LEU A 20 -10.92 -5.74 6.97
N PRO A 21 -10.76 -5.88 5.64
CA PRO A 21 -11.32 -5.03 4.58
C PRO A 21 -12.80 -5.29 4.29
N ARG A 22 -13.46 -4.34 3.62
CA ARG A 22 -14.76 -4.54 2.97
C ARG A 22 -14.61 -4.43 1.47
N VAL A 23 -14.96 -5.50 0.77
CA VAL A 23 -14.67 -5.64 -0.65
C VAL A 23 -15.93 -5.41 -1.47
N PHE A 24 -15.79 -4.57 -2.48
CA PHE A 24 -16.83 -4.25 -3.44
C PHE A 24 -16.32 -4.55 -4.85
N VAL A 25 -17.16 -5.15 -5.69
CA VAL A 25 -16.84 -5.44 -7.09
C VAL A 25 -17.95 -4.87 -7.96
N GLY A 26 -17.58 -4.02 -8.93
CA GLY A 26 -18.55 -3.32 -9.79
C GLY A 26 -19.58 -2.49 -9.00
N GLY A 27 -19.18 -1.92 -7.85
CA GLY A 27 -20.06 -1.12 -6.99
C GLY A 27 -20.96 -1.90 -6.02
N LYS A 28 -20.87 -3.24 -6.00
CA LYS A 28 -21.67 -4.10 -5.12
C LYS A 28 -20.83 -4.68 -3.99
N TYR A 29 -21.36 -4.71 -2.77
CA TYR A 29 -20.69 -5.34 -1.63
C TYR A 29 -20.60 -6.86 -1.82
N VAL A 30 -19.41 -7.42 -1.63
CA VAL A 30 -19.14 -8.86 -1.82
C VAL A 30 -18.83 -9.55 -0.49
N GLY A 31 -18.18 -8.87 0.45
CA GLY A 31 -17.88 -9.45 1.76
C GLY A 31 -16.74 -8.79 2.50
N GLY A 32 -16.48 -9.29 3.72
CA GLY A 32 -15.34 -8.94 4.54
C GLY A 32 -14.18 -9.92 4.35
N ALA A 33 -13.18 -9.85 5.24
CA ALA A 33 -11.97 -10.67 5.13
C ALA A 33 -12.26 -12.17 5.02
N GLU A 34 -13.14 -12.70 5.88
CA GLU A 34 -13.45 -14.13 5.95
C GLU A 34 -14.28 -14.60 4.76
N GLU A 35 -15.28 -13.83 4.33
CA GLU A 35 -16.08 -14.18 3.15
C GLU A 35 -15.23 -14.20 1.89
N ILE A 36 -14.34 -13.21 1.72
CA ILE A 36 -13.45 -13.14 0.56
C ILE A 36 -12.45 -14.30 0.56
N ARG A 37 -11.92 -14.68 1.73
CA ARG A 37 -11.05 -15.86 1.85
C ARG A 37 -11.80 -17.13 1.44
N ARG A 38 -13.00 -17.35 1.96
CA ARG A 38 -13.81 -18.53 1.61
C ARG A 38 -14.13 -18.56 0.11
N MET A 39 -14.57 -17.45 -0.47
CA MET A 39 -14.84 -17.35 -1.91
C MET A 39 -13.60 -17.64 -2.76
N HIS A 40 -12.40 -17.26 -2.30
CA HIS A 40 -11.16 -17.60 -2.98
C HIS A 40 -10.89 -19.11 -2.93
N GLU A 41 -11.04 -19.73 -1.76
CA GLU A 41 -10.85 -21.18 -1.56
C GLU A 41 -11.87 -22.01 -2.36
N GLU A 42 -13.09 -21.52 -2.52
CA GLU A 42 -14.17 -22.16 -3.30
C GLU A 42 -14.09 -21.84 -4.81
N GLY A 43 -13.18 -20.96 -5.24
CA GLY A 43 -13.02 -20.53 -6.64
C GLY A 43 -14.13 -19.60 -7.16
N GLU A 44 -14.99 -19.08 -6.27
CA GLU A 44 -16.06 -18.14 -6.62
C GLU A 44 -15.55 -16.72 -6.83
N LEU A 45 -14.46 -16.35 -6.16
CA LEU A 45 -13.89 -15.01 -6.26
C LEU A 45 -13.41 -14.69 -7.69
N GLU A 46 -12.86 -15.67 -8.40
CA GLU A 46 -12.43 -15.53 -9.80
C GLU A 46 -13.59 -15.14 -10.72
N LYS A 47 -14.75 -15.78 -10.54
CA LYS A 47 -15.97 -15.46 -11.30
C LYS A 47 -16.49 -14.07 -10.96
N ALA A 48 -16.42 -13.68 -9.69
CA ALA A 48 -16.87 -12.37 -9.23
C ALA A 48 -16.08 -11.22 -9.89
N VAL A 49 -14.78 -11.42 -10.14
CA VAL A 49 -13.89 -10.39 -10.73
C VAL A 49 -13.69 -10.51 -12.24
N GLN A 50 -14.33 -11.48 -12.90
CA GLN A 50 -14.14 -11.76 -14.33
C GLN A 50 -14.41 -10.56 -15.25
N GLY A 51 -15.31 -9.65 -14.85
CA GLY A 51 -15.63 -8.44 -15.61
C GLY A 51 -14.80 -7.21 -15.23
N CYS A 52 -13.88 -7.32 -14.28
CA CYS A 52 -12.97 -6.24 -13.92
C CYS A 52 -11.90 -6.08 -14.99
N GLU A 53 -11.51 -4.84 -15.24
CA GLU A 53 -10.31 -4.56 -16.03
C GLU A 53 -9.12 -5.26 -15.35
N THR A 54 -8.45 -6.14 -16.08
CA THR A 54 -7.16 -6.64 -15.67
C THR A 54 -6.18 -5.47 -15.69
N ALA A 55 -5.24 -5.44 -14.74
CA ALA A 55 -4.15 -4.50 -14.81
C ALA A 55 -3.28 -4.88 -16.02
N ASP A 56 -3.67 -4.38 -17.19
CA ASP A 56 -3.04 -4.68 -18.49
C ASP A 56 -1.65 -4.04 -18.61
N GLY A 57 -1.28 -3.18 -17.65
CA GLY A 57 0.09 -2.77 -17.42
C GLY A 57 0.78 -3.85 -16.62
N GLY A 58 1.49 -4.75 -17.30
CA GLY A 58 2.37 -5.73 -16.66
C GLY A 58 3.20 -5.08 -15.55
N ALA A 59 3.54 -5.89 -14.53
CA ALA A 59 4.09 -5.35 -13.30
C ALA A 59 5.29 -4.43 -13.55
N CYS A 60 5.34 -3.30 -12.85
CA CYS A 60 6.42 -2.34 -12.98
C CYS A 60 7.77 -3.05 -12.84
N GLU A 61 8.59 -3.06 -13.88
CA GLU A 61 9.84 -3.83 -13.91
C GLU A 61 10.81 -3.44 -12.78
N ALA A 62 10.70 -2.21 -12.27
CA ALA A 62 11.54 -1.71 -11.19
C ALA A 62 11.08 -2.13 -9.79
N CYS A 63 9.77 -2.33 -9.55
CA CYS A 63 9.25 -2.62 -8.21
C CYS A 63 8.33 -3.84 -8.13
N GLY A 64 8.09 -4.57 -9.22
CA GLY A 64 7.18 -5.72 -9.25
C GLY A 64 5.79 -5.39 -8.70
N ASP A 65 5.29 -4.17 -8.94
CA ASP A 65 4.04 -3.60 -8.42
C ASP A 65 3.87 -3.50 -6.90
N ILE A 66 4.91 -3.76 -6.11
CA ILE A 66 4.86 -3.50 -4.66
C ILE A 66 4.95 -2.00 -4.32
N ARG A 67 5.13 -1.12 -5.33
CA ARG A 67 5.15 0.36 -5.24
C ARG A 67 6.24 0.98 -4.37
N PHE A 68 7.10 0.17 -3.76
CA PHE A 68 8.21 0.59 -2.92
C PHE A 68 9.51 -0.09 -3.34
N VAL A 69 10.64 0.59 -3.17
CA VAL A 69 11.98 0.07 -3.43
C VAL A 69 12.94 0.49 -2.31
N PRO A 70 14.06 -0.23 -2.09
CA PRO A 70 15.08 0.21 -1.14
C PRO A 70 15.55 1.64 -1.41
N CYS A 71 15.68 2.42 -0.34
CA CYS A 71 16.19 3.79 -0.40
C CYS A 71 17.63 3.78 -0.92
N GLN A 72 17.91 4.60 -1.94
CA GLN A 72 19.24 4.70 -2.53
C GLN A 72 20.21 5.50 -1.63
N THR A 73 19.72 6.43 -0.81
CA THR A 73 20.56 7.23 0.10
C THR A 73 21.14 6.40 1.24
N CYS A 74 20.36 5.48 1.82
CA CYS A 74 20.78 4.66 2.96
C CYS A 74 20.92 3.17 2.65
N SER A 75 20.73 2.78 1.39
CA SER A 75 20.71 1.37 0.95
C SER A 75 19.75 0.50 1.77
N GLY A 76 18.62 1.06 2.20
CA GLY A 76 17.62 0.37 3.04
C GLY A 76 17.96 0.27 4.53
N SER A 77 19.09 0.80 5.00
CA SER A 77 19.51 0.68 6.41
C SER A 77 18.83 1.66 7.38
N CYS A 78 18.08 2.63 6.85
CA CYS A 78 17.52 3.78 7.58
C CYS A 78 18.57 4.69 8.24
N LYS A 79 19.86 4.50 7.99
CA LYS A 79 20.95 5.24 8.63
C LYS A 79 21.90 5.80 7.58
N VAL A 80 22.30 7.05 7.75
CA VAL A 80 23.39 7.64 6.99
C VAL A 80 24.31 8.39 7.95
N TYR A 81 25.57 8.54 7.56
CA TYR A 81 26.60 9.21 8.35
C TYR A 81 26.80 10.63 7.83
N TYR A 82 27.01 11.58 8.74
CA TYR A 82 27.23 12.98 8.41
C TYR A 82 28.55 13.45 9.02
N GLU A 83 29.38 14.06 8.20
CA GLU A 83 30.56 14.81 8.61
C GLU A 83 30.21 16.30 8.45
N GLN A 84 30.38 17.11 9.49
CA GLN A 84 30.28 18.57 9.34
C GLN A 84 31.57 19.08 8.69
N GLU A 85 31.44 19.89 7.64
CA GLU A 85 32.57 20.41 6.89
C GLU A 85 33.40 21.49 7.62
N ASP A 86 32.98 21.96 8.81
CA ASP A 86 33.63 23.11 9.46
C ASP A 86 33.88 22.91 10.96
N GLY A 87 34.93 22.16 11.33
CA GLY A 87 35.80 22.38 12.50
C GLY A 87 35.21 22.51 13.92
N ASN A 88 33.90 22.40 14.15
CA ASN A 88 33.28 22.41 15.47
C ASN A 88 33.15 20.97 15.97
N GLU A 89 33.88 20.66 17.04
CA GLU A 89 33.83 19.40 17.77
C GLU A 89 32.44 19.23 18.40
N GLY A 90 31.49 18.60 17.69
CA GLY A 90 30.15 18.46 18.28
C GLY A 90 29.14 17.50 17.67
N ASP A 91 29.09 17.25 16.36
CA ASP A 91 27.90 16.56 15.81
C ASP A 91 28.15 15.77 14.51
N CYS A 92 29.22 14.98 14.45
CA CYS A 92 29.39 13.94 13.44
C CYS A 92 28.85 12.60 13.96
N GLY A 93 28.12 11.86 13.13
CA GLY A 93 27.46 10.64 13.61
C GLY A 93 26.48 10.02 12.64
N PHE A 94 25.94 8.87 13.05
CA PHE A 94 24.82 8.24 12.35
C PHE A 94 23.53 8.91 12.77
N ARG A 95 22.73 9.27 11.77
CA ARG A 95 21.37 9.76 12.00
C ARG A 95 20.40 9.04 11.06
N ARG A 96 19.11 9.11 11.36
CA ARG A 96 18.06 8.54 10.52
C ARG A 96 18.10 9.17 9.11
N CYS A 97 17.98 8.34 8.09
CA CYS A 97 17.87 8.81 6.71
C CYS A 97 16.58 9.65 6.55
N PRO A 98 16.66 10.89 6.02
CA PRO A 98 15.49 11.75 5.85
C PRO A 98 14.62 11.36 4.64
N ASP A 99 15.15 10.55 3.73
CA ASP A 99 14.53 10.30 2.42
C ASP A 99 13.62 9.06 2.41
N CYS A 100 13.65 8.23 3.46
CA CYS A 100 12.94 6.96 3.51
C CYS A 100 11.99 6.83 4.70
N ASN A 101 11.06 5.88 4.59
CA ASN A 101 10.22 5.49 5.73
C ASN A 101 11.02 4.70 6.78
N GLU A 102 10.34 4.21 7.82
CA GLU A 102 10.96 3.43 8.91
C GLU A 102 11.55 2.08 8.49
N ASN A 103 11.17 1.58 7.31
CA ASN A 103 11.65 0.33 6.74
C ASN A 103 12.77 0.53 5.71
N GLY A 104 13.22 1.77 5.50
CA GLY A 104 14.30 2.05 4.55
C GLY A 104 13.81 2.06 3.11
N LEU A 105 12.51 2.23 2.90
CA LEU A 105 11.89 2.18 1.58
C LEU A 105 11.45 3.58 1.12
N ILE A 106 11.52 3.79 -0.19
CA ILE A 106 10.97 4.94 -0.90
C ILE A 106 9.89 4.49 -1.87
N ARG A 107 8.99 5.39 -2.27
CA ARG A 107 8.04 5.09 -3.35
C ARG A 107 8.80 4.84 -4.64
N CYS A 108 8.34 3.87 -5.44
CA CYS A 108 8.97 3.54 -6.71
C CYS A 108 9.03 4.77 -7.62
N PRO A 109 10.22 5.25 -8.02
CA PRO A 109 10.35 6.46 -8.82
C PRO A 109 9.84 6.31 -10.25
N ILE A 110 9.53 5.08 -10.70
CA ILE A 110 9.06 4.78 -12.06
C ILE A 110 7.54 4.81 -12.18
N CYS A 111 6.80 4.40 -11.15
CA CYS A 111 5.35 4.18 -11.23
C CYS A 111 4.54 4.90 -10.15
N CYS A 112 5.16 5.78 -9.36
CA CYS A 112 4.52 6.46 -8.22
C CYS A 112 4.64 8.00 -8.29
N TYR A 113 4.60 8.57 -9.49
CA TYR A 113 4.47 10.02 -9.71
C TYR A 113 3.15 10.59 -9.17
#